data_AF-A0A7K4GV76-F1
#
_entry.id   AF-A0A7K4GV76-F1
#
_cell.length_a   1.000
_cell.length_b   1.000
_cell.length_c   1.000
_cell.angle_alpha   90.00
_cell.angle_beta   90.00
_cell.angle_gamma   90.00
#
_symmetry.space_group_name_H-M   'P 1'
#
loop_
_entity.id
_entity.type
_entity.pdbx_description
1 polymer ?
#
loop_
_entity_poly.entity_id
_entity_poly.type
_entity_poly.pdbx_seq_one_letter_code
_entity_poly.pdbx_strand_id
1 'polypeptide(L)'
;MVFNLITLPITLLFISIGFGQLYYAIRLKRIFPKEHVFINSFINFVLWIITGILYPFFYPRVTEDVKFHQAFSMNIICIFAPLLVFLILLYQSKIVLKDKPELRENRTITQFLEKYDIMNKNQINNKSYSLRTDFHRKIFHLLPGLFIIILRIFAVEVWEGLWGADQIYGVSGYEYAMFLILTIGYTGVILFAALDFVRLAFIFEKSNVYSLLPDCLSNLLIKTLKRNENYELTKNTVLVLSLIPLLFLPFGVFTAATLITSIGDGVASIMGVSFGRHHFPKNSSKTIIGYISGFLASLGVSFFALWLFESHLGLSKMIIISVSGALVFLIIDLLSLKIDDNILNPIFSGLIMVLLYVVL
;
A
#
# COMPACT_ATOMS: atom_id res chain seq x y z
N MET A 1 -5.40 22.34 -13.95
CA MET A 1 -4.17 21.66 -13.49
C MET A 1 -3.00 22.20 -14.31
N VAL A 2 -1.93 22.62 -13.65
CA VAL A 2 -0.75 23.18 -14.31
C VAL A 2 0.45 22.34 -13.90
N PHE A 3 1.17 21.81 -14.89
CA PHE A 3 2.43 21.11 -14.63
C PHE A 3 3.47 22.13 -14.13
N ASN A 4 3.93 21.98 -12.90
CA ASN A 4 4.94 22.84 -12.31
C ASN A 4 6.31 22.16 -12.40
N LEU A 5 7.34 22.90 -12.84
CA LEU A 5 8.71 22.39 -12.87
C LEU A 5 9.21 21.91 -11.51
N ILE A 6 8.67 22.47 -10.41
CA ILE A 6 8.99 22.06 -9.03
C ILE A 6 8.65 20.59 -8.76
N THR A 7 7.62 20.02 -9.42
CA THR A 7 7.16 18.66 -9.17
C THR A 7 7.81 17.62 -10.10
N LEU A 8 8.48 18.06 -11.17
CA LEU A 8 9.18 17.20 -12.12
C LEU A 8 10.19 16.22 -11.48
N PRO A 9 11.00 16.61 -10.45
CA PRO A 9 11.92 15.69 -9.80
C PRO A 9 11.24 14.44 -9.21
N ILE A 10 10.02 14.58 -8.69
CA ILE A 10 9.26 13.46 -8.13
C ILE A 10 8.84 12.51 -9.26
N THR A 11 8.33 13.04 -10.36
CA THR A 11 7.98 12.24 -11.54
C THR A 11 9.19 11.45 -12.05
N LEU A 12 10.34 12.11 -12.21
CA LEU A 12 11.58 11.46 -12.66
C LEU A 12 12.07 10.40 -11.68
N LEU A 13 11.99 10.66 -10.38
CA LEU A 13 12.37 9.70 -9.34
C LEU A 13 11.49 8.45 -9.38
N PHE A 14 10.16 8.61 -9.46
CA PHE A 14 9.23 7.49 -9.51
C PHE A 14 9.38 6.66 -10.78
N ILE A 15 9.61 7.30 -11.93
CA ILE A 15 9.91 6.61 -13.18
C ILE A 15 11.21 5.80 -13.04
N SER A 16 12.25 6.40 -12.48
CA SER A 16 13.56 5.76 -12.27
C SER A 16 13.45 4.55 -11.33
N ILE A 17 12.74 4.70 -10.20
CA ILE A 17 12.48 3.60 -9.26
C ILE A 17 11.65 2.51 -9.95
N GLY A 18 10.62 2.88 -10.72
CA GLY A 18 9.83 1.94 -11.51
C GLY A 18 10.69 1.06 -12.41
N PHE A 19 11.60 1.66 -13.19
CA PHE A 19 12.55 0.89 -14.01
C PHE A 19 13.49 0.00 -13.18
N GLY A 20 13.93 0.47 -12.01
CA GLY A 20 14.68 -0.35 -11.05
C GLY A 20 13.89 -1.58 -10.58
N GLN A 21 12.61 -1.39 -10.25
CA GLN A 21 11.71 -2.48 -9.84
C GLN A 21 11.48 -3.47 -10.98
N LEU A 22 11.28 -2.99 -12.21
CA LEU A 22 11.16 -3.84 -13.39
C LEU A 22 12.43 -4.67 -13.63
N TYR A 23 13.61 -4.07 -13.44
CA TYR A 23 14.89 -4.78 -13.54
C TYR A 23 14.99 -5.91 -12.51
N TYR A 24 14.64 -5.64 -11.24
CA TYR A 24 14.57 -6.66 -10.20
C TYR A 24 13.58 -7.77 -10.56
N ALA A 25 12.39 -7.42 -11.08
CA ALA A 25 11.37 -8.37 -11.50
C ALA A 25 11.85 -9.32 -12.61
N ILE A 26 12.52 -8.78 -13.63
CA ILE A 26 13.10 -9.59 -14.72
C ILE A 26 14.17 -10.56 -14.16
N ARG A 27 15.01 -10.09 -13.24
CA ARG A 27 16.06 -10.92 -12.63
C ARG A 27 15.46 -12.01 -11.72
N LEU A 28 14.48 -11.66 -10.90
CA LEU A 28 13.73 -12.60 -10.07
C LEU A 28 13.06 -13.67 -10.93
N LYS A 29 12.42 -13.30 -12.04
CA LYS A 29 11.79 -14.28 -12.95
C LYS A 29 12.78 -15.27 -13.54
N ARG A 30 14.02 -14.84 -13.80
CA ARG A 30 15.08 -15.72 -14.33
C ARG A 30 15.58 -16.71 -13.27
N ILE A 31 15.73 -16.27 -12.02
CA ILE A 31 16.29 -17.10 -10.93
C ILE A 31 15.21 -18.00 -10.31
N PHE A 32 14.00 -17.48 -10.14
CA PHE A 32 12.86 -18.15 -9.49
C PHE A 32 11.65 -18.24 -10.42
N PRO A 33 11.74 -19.00 -11.54
CA PRO A 33 10.71 -19.00 -12.56
C PRO A 33 9.37 -19.58 -12.10
N LYS A 34 9.35 -20.44 -11.07
CA LYS A 34 8.15 -21.10 -10.55
C LYS A 34 7.46 -20.30 -9.47
N GLU A 35 8.25 -19.63 -8.63
CA GLU A 35 7.79 -18.90 -7.45
C GLU A 35 7.39 -17.47 -7.79
N HIS A 36 8.08 -16.82 -8.73
CA HIS A 36 7.86 -15.41 -9.05
C HIS A 36 6.73 -15.18 -10.06
N VAL A 37 5.70 -14.46 -9.64
CA VAL A 37 4.59 -14.00 -10.49
C VAL A 37 4.96 -12.68 -11.18
N PHE A 38 5.56 -12.79 -12.37
CA PHE A 38 6.06 -11.64 -13.13
C PHE A 38 4.96 -10.60 -13.45
N ILE A 39 3.72 -11.04 -13.71
CA ILE A 39 2.62 -10.14 -14.05
C ILE A 39 2.33 -9.13 -12.94
N ASN A 40 2.40 -9.54 -11.67
CA ASN A 40 2.22 -8.63 -10.52
C ASN A 40 3.31 -7.56 -10.49
N SER A 41 4.56 -7.96 -10.74
CA SER A 41 5.69 -7.05 -10.75
C SER A 41 5.66 -6.09 -11.94
N PHE A 42 5.17 -6.54 -13.10
CA PHE A 42 4.94 -5.69 -14.26
C PHE A 42 3.83 -4.66 -14.01
N ILE A 43 2.72 -5.07 -13.39
CA ILE A 43 1.66 -4.13 -13.01
C ILE A 43 2.19 -3.13 -11.98
N ASN A 44 2.99 -3.58 -11.01
CA ASN A 44 3.64 -2.68 -10.06
C ASN A 44 4.51 -1.63 -10.77
N PHE A 45 5.32 -2.03 -11.75
CA PHE A 45 6.08 -1.10 -12.61
C PHE A 45 5.15 -0.06 -13.25
N VAL A 46 4.05 -0.48 -13.87
CA VAL A 46 3.08 0.45 -14.48
C VAL A 46 2.50 1.41 -13.44
N LEU A 47 2.16 0.92 -12.24
CA LEU A 47 1.65 1.76 -11.15
C LEU A 47 2.67 2.80 -10.68
N TRP A 48 3.97 2.47 -10.66
CA TRP A 48 5.04 3.44 -10.38
C TRP A 48 5.07 4.57 -11.42
N ILE A 49 4.99 4.22 -12.71
CA ILE A 49 4.97 5.21 -13.79
C ILE A 49 3.73 6.10 -13.69
N ILE A 50 2.55 5.50 -13.53
CA ILE A 50 1.29 6.23 -13.36
C ILE A 50 1.38 7.17 -12.16
N THR A 51 1.84 6.68 -11.01
CA THR A 51 2.01 7.47 -9.80
C THR A 51 2.90 8.69 -10.02
N GLY A 52 4.08 8.50 -10.63
CA GLY A 52 4.98 9.60 -10.94
C GLY A 52 4.36 10.64 -11.90
N ILE A 53 3.64 10.18 -12.92
CA ILE A 53 2.96 11.05 -13.89
C ILE A 53 1.80 11.81 -13.24
N LEU A 54 1.06 11.19 -12.32
CA LEU A 54 -0.11 11.81 -11.68
C LEU A 54 0.26 12.87 -10.64
N TYR A 55 1.45 12.80 -10.02
CA TYR A 55 1.83 13.69 -8.92
C TYR A 55 1.60 15.19 -9.18
N PRO A 56 2.03 15.78 -10.32
CA PRO A 56 1.84 17.20 -10.62
C PRO A 56 0.37 17.63 -10.70
N PHE A 57 -0.54 16.69 -10.96
CA PHE A 57 -1.95 16.95 -11.21
C PHE A 57 -2.79 17.01 -9.94
N PHE A 58 -2.27 16.59 -8.78
CA PHE A 58 -3.02 16.64 -7.52
C PHE A 58 -3.23 18.04 -6.94
N TYR A 59 -2.50 19.04 -7.44
CA TYR A 59 -2.63 20.42 -6.98
C TYR A 59 -3.52 21.21 -7.95
N PRO A 60 -4.72 21.65 -7.50
CA PRO A 60 -5.69 22.28 -8.41
C PRO A 60 -5.29 23.72 -8.77
N ARG A 61 -4.63 24.44 -7.86
CA ARG A 61 -4.26 25.86 -7.99
C ARG A 61 -2.74 26.04 -7.99
N VAL A 62 -2.30 27.17 -8.56
CA VAL A 62 -0.89 27.60 -8.57
C VAL A 62 -0.80 28.95 -7.86
N THR A 63 -0.75 28.92 -6.53
CA THR A 63 -0.43 30.08 -5.70
C THR A 63 0.99 29.94 -5.14
N GLU A 64 1.61 31.03 -4.69
CA GLU A 64 2.96 30.95 -4.08
C GLU A 64 2.98 30.04 -2.84
N ASP A 65 1.91 30.07 -2.03
CA ASP A 65 1.79 29.19 -0.86
C ASP A 65 1.69 27.71 -1.25
N VAL A 66 0.93 27.39 -2.30
CA VAL A 66 0.85 26.01 -2.82
C VAL A 66 2.20 25.58 -3.42
N LYS A 67 2.91 26.48 -4.12
CA LYS A 67 4.26 26.20 -4.65
C LYS A 67 5.25 25.92 -3.52
N PHE A 68 5.17 26.65 -2.40
CA PHE A 68 5.99 26.39 -1.22
C PHE A 68 5.76 24.96 -0.70
N HIS A 69 4.50 24.54 -0.53
CA HIS A 69 4.16 23.19 -0.08
C HIS A 69 4.61 22.11 -1.09
N GLN A 70 4.48 22.37 -2.39
CA GLN A 70 5.00 21.49 -3.44
C GLN A 70 6.53 21.34 -3.35
N ALA A 71 7.25 22.45 -3.20
CA ALA A 71 8.70 22.45 -3.07
C ALA A 71 9.14 21.72 -1.79
N PHE A 72 8.44 21.95 -0.68
CA PHE A 72 8.72 21.27 0.58
C PHE A 72 8.47 19.76 0.49
N SER A 73 7.34 19.35 -0.10
CA SER A 73 7.02 17.94 -0.39
C SER A 73 8.11 17.30 -1.26
N MET A 74 8.54 17.98 -2.32
CA MET A 74 9.62 17.54 -3.20
C MET A 74 10.94 17.35 -2.46
N ASN A 75 11.34 18.29 -1.60
CA ASN A 75 12.56 18.14 -0.81
C ASN A 75 12.47 16.91 0.13
N ILE A 76 11.32 16.68 0.77
CA ILE A 76 11.12 15.51 1.63
C ILE A 76 11.22 14.21 0.81
N ILE A 77 10.48 14.11 -0.28
CA ILE A 77 10.35 12.90 -1.09
C ILE A 77 11.67 12.60 -1.83
N CYS A 78 12.28 13.59 -2.48
CA CYS A 78 13.41 13.38 -3.37
C CYS A 78 14.78 13.50 -2.70
N ILE A 79 14.89 14.21 -1.57
CA ILE A 79 16.18 14.44 -0.91
C ILE A 79 16.20 13.76 0.45
N PHE A 80 15.32 14.15 1.37
CA PHE A 80 15.40 13.68 2.75
C PHE A 80 15.12 12.18 2.88
N ALA A 81 14.11 11.64 2.18
CA ALA A 81 13.79 10.22 2.26
C ALA A 81 14.92 9.32 1.70
N PRO A 82 15.45 9.55 0.49
CA PRO A 82 16.62 8.80 0.01
C PRO A 82 17.86 8.99 0.89
N LEU A 83 18.11 10.21 1.39
CA LEU A 83 19.22 10.49 2.30
C LEU A 83 19.09 9.71 3.60
N LEU A 84 17.89 9.63 4.18
CA LEU A 84 17.63 8.85 5.39
C LEU A 84 17.93 7.37 5.15
N VAL A 85 17.46 6.78 4.05
CA VAL A 85 17.79 5.40 3.67
C VAL A 85 19.30 5.22 3.56
N PHE A 86 19.97 6.12 2.85
CA PHE A 86 21.42 6.08 2.66
C PHE A 86 22.17 6.14 3.99
N LEU A 87 21.78 7.03 4.90
CA LEU A 87 22.37 7.15 6.24
C LEU A 87 22.15 5.90 7.07
N ILE A 88 20.97 5.28 7.02
CA ILE A 88 20.69 4.01 7.71
C ILE A 88 21.62 2.91 7.17
N LEU A 89 21.76 2.79 5.85
CA LEU A 89 22.61 1.77 5.23
C LEU A 89 24.10 2.02 5.51
N LEU A 90 24.55 3.28 5.49
CA LEU A 90 25.89 3.65 5.89
C LEU A 90 26.17 3.31 7.36
N TYR A 91 25.24 3.62 8.27
CA TYR A 91 25.34 3.27 9.68
C TYR A 91 25.47 1.74 9.86
N GLN A 92 24.61 0.96 9.19
CA GLN A 92 24.68 -0.50 9.22
C GLN A 92 26.04 -1.00 8.70
N SER A 93 26.52 -0.45 7.60
CA SER A 93 27.79 -0.87 6.97
C SER A 93 29.03 -0.50 7.79
N LYS A 94 29.11 0.75 8.28
CA LYS A 94 30.34 1.32 8.84
C LYS A 94 30.46 1.15 10.35
N ILE A 95 29.34 1.06 11.06
CA ILE A 95 29.31 0.96 12.52
C ILE A 95 28.91 -0.47 12.89
N VAL A 96 27.67 -0.87 12.59
CA VAL A 96 27.11 -2.15 13.08
C VAL A 96 27.91 -3.37 12.59
N LEU A 97 28.11 -3.50 11.28
CA LEU A 97 28.79 -4.67 10.71
C LEU A 97 30.31 -4.63 10.87
N LYS A 98 30.89 -3.44 11.12
CA LYS A 98 32.32 -3.32 11.41
C LYS A 98 32.63 -3.77 12.83
N ASP A 99 31.78 -3.39 13.78
CA ASP A 99 31.97 -3.72 15.20
C ASP A 99 31.56 -5.17 15.52
N LYS A 100 30.63 -5.75 14.74
CA LYS A 100 30.12 -7.12 14.92
C LYS A 100 30.14 -7.89 13.60
N PRO A 101 31.30 -8.40 13.18
CA PRO A 101 31.43 -9.12 11.91
C PRO A 101 30.57 -10.39 11.86
N GLU A 102 30.30 -11.04 13.00
CA GLU A 102 29.42 -12.22 13.05
C GLU A 102 27.98 -11.91 12.56
N LEU A 103 27.52 -10.67 12.67
CA LEU A 103 26.21 -10.27 12.14
C LEU A 103 26.18 -10.32 10.61
N ARG A 104 27.30 -10.08 9.94
CA ARG A 104 27.37 -10.12 8.47
C ARG A 104 27.19 -11.54 7.96
N GLU A 105 27.79 -12.51 8.64
CA GLU A 105 27.66 -13.94 8.32
C GLU A 105 26.26 -14.45 8.64
N ASN A 106 25.64 -13.94 9.70
CA ASN A 106 24.29 -14.33 10.09
C ASN A 106 23.18 -13.68 9.26
N ARG A 107 23.36 -12.44 8.81
CA ARG A 107 22.35 -11.74 8.00
C ARG A 107 22.40 -12.19 6.53
N THR A 108 21.95 -13.41 6.30
CA THR A 108 21.85 -14.05 4.99
C THR A 108 20.40 -14.45 4.71
N ILE A 109 20.04 -14.54 3.42
CA ILE A 109 18.70 -14.96 3.00
C ILE A 109 18.39 -16.39 3.45
N THR A 110 19.40 -17.27 3.51
CA THR A 110 19.25 -18.66 3.96
C THR A 110 18.82 -18.72 5.43
N GLN A 111 19.53 -18.00 6.32
CA GLN A 111 19.14 -17.93 7.73
C GLN A 111 17.78 -17.26 7.92
N PHE A 112 17.46 -16.24 7.11
CA PHE A 112 16.13 -15.62 7.12
C PHE A 112 15.04 -16.63 6.77
N LEU A 113 15.20 -17.40 5.69
CA LEU A 113 14.22 -18.39 5.23
C LEU A 113 14.10 -19.56 6.22
N GLU A 114 15.20 -19.98 6.83
CA GLU A 114 15.19 -21.03 7.87
C GLU A 114 14.41 -20.56 9.10
N LYS A 115 14.71 -19.36 9.61
CA LYS A 115 13.98 -18.75 10.72
C LYS A 115 12.49 -18.56 10.40
N TYR A 116 12.19 -18.15 9.16
CA TYR A 116 10.83 -18.04 8.66
C TYR A 116 10.11 -19.39 8.68
N ASP A 117 10.75 -20.46 8.19
CA ASP A 117 10.16 -21.80 8.13
C ASP A 117 9.94 -22.41 9.52
N ILE A 118 10.85 -22.16 10.47
CA ILE A 118 10.68 -22.55 11.88
C ILE A 118 9.47 -21.82 12.49
N MET A 119 9.37 -20.50 12.30
CA MET A 119 8.23 -19.72 12.80
C MET A 119 6.91 -20.14 12.15
N ASN A 120 6.89 -20.44 10.85
CA ASN A 120 5.68 -20.87 10.15
C ASN A 120 5.28 -22.32 10.46
N LYS A 121 6.20 -23.26 10.69
CA LYS A 121 5.84 -24.60 11.19
C LYS A 121 5.09 -24.52 12.53
N ASN A 122 5.53 -23.64 13.41
CA ASN A 122 4.84 -23.36 14.65
C ASN A 122 3.46 -22.71 14.42
N GLN A 123 3.26 -21.95 13.33
CA GLN A 123 1.94 -21.43 12.92
C GLN A 123 0.98 -22.53 12.48
N ILE A 124 1.42 -23.43 11.60
CA ILE A 124 0.57 -24.48 11.02
C ILE A 124 0.04 -25.40 12.13
N ASN A 125 0.87 -25.71 13.12
CA ASN A 125 0.49 -26.57 14.23
C ASN A 125 -0.44 -25.88 15.25
N ASN A 126 -0.58 -24.55 15.20
CA ASN A 126 -1.36 -23.79 16.18
C ASN A 126 -2.33 -22.80 15.52
N LYS A 127 -3.59 -23.21 15.37
CA LYS A 127 -4.67 -22.42 14.76
C LYS A 127 -4.88 -21.05 15.43
N SER A 128 -4.62 -20.93 16.74
CA SER A 128 -4.69 -19.64 17.44
C SER A 128 -3.58 -18.68 16.99
N TYR A 129 -2.39 -19.23 16.72
CA TYR A 129 -1.24 -18.45 16.31
C TYR A 129 -1.35 -17.97 14.84
N SER A 130 -1.93 -18.78 13.93
CA SER A 130 -2.20 -18.35 12.55
C SER A 130 -3.22 -17.22 12.44
N LEU A 131 -4.23 -17.20 13.32
CA LEU A 131 -5.20 -16.10 13.39
C LEU A 131 -4.54 -14.79 13.83
N ARG A 132 -3.64 -14.85 14.81
CA ARG A 132 -2.93 -13.66 15.31
C ARG A 132 -2.04 -13.05 14.22
N THR A 133 -1.32 -13.86 13.44
CA THR A 133 -0.44 -13.35 12.39
C THR A 133 -1.23 -12.78 11.21
N ASP A 134 -2.31 -13.44 10.79
CA ASP A 134 -3.22 -12.89 9.79
C ASP A 134 -3.83 -11.55 10.25
N PHE A 135 -4.25 -11.46 11.51
CA PHE A 135 -4.75 -10.21 12.09
C PHE A 135 -3.71 -9.08 12.06
N HIS A 136 -2.47 -9.35 12.51
CA HIS A 136 -1.40 -8.35 12.47
C HIS A 136 -1.12 -7.90 11.04
N ARG A 137 -1.04 -8.84 10.08
CA ARG A 137 -0.84 -8.50 8.67
C ARG A 137 -1.95 -7.59 8.16
N LYS A 138 -3.22 -7.91 8.43
CA LYS A 138 -4.36 -7.09 7.97
C LYS A 138 -4.40 -5.70 8.62
N ILE A 139 -3.96 -5.56 9.87
CA ILE A 139 -3.75 -4.23 10.49
C ILE A 139 -2.76 -3.40 9.67
N PHE A 140 -1.63 -3.97 9.25
CA PHE A 140 -0.65 -3.23 8.43
C PHE A 140 -1.22 -2.80 7.06
N HIS A 141 -2.20 -3.52 6.52
CA HIS A 141 -2.88 -3.14 5.27
C HIS A 141 -3.93 -2.04 5.49
N LEU A 142 -4.47 -1.92 6.71
CA LEU A 142 -5.40 -0.86 7.09
C LEU A 142 -4.70 0.50 7.30
N LEU A 143 -3.46 0.47 7.78
CA LEU A 143 -2.73 1.68 8.16
C LEU A 143 -2.70 2.76 7.05
N PRO A 144 -2.33 2.47 5.79
CA PRO A 144 -2.24 3.53 4.77
C PRO A 144 -3.57 4.25 4.56
N GLY A 145 -4.67 3.51 4.47
CA GLY A 145 -6.00 4.08 4.30
C GLY A 145 -6.45 4.91 5.49
N LEU A 146 -6.24 4.38 6.70
CA LEU A 146 -6.59 5.08 7.93
C LEU A 146 -5.80 6.38 8.10
N PHE A 147 -4.50 6.38 7.78
CA PHE A 147 -3.68 7.58 7.79
C PHE A 147 -4.21 8.64 6.83
N ILE A 148 -4.59 8.26 5.60
CA ILE A 148 -5.16 9.21 4.63
C ILE A 148 -6.44 9.83 5.16
N ILE A 149 -7.33 9.03 5.77
CA ILE A 149 -8.57 9.50 6.37
C ILE A 149 -8.32 10.47 7.51
N ILE A 150 -7.43 10.11 8.45
CA ILE A 150 -7.07 10.95 9.60
C ILE A 150 -6.46 12.28 9.14
N LEU A 151 -5.53 12.25 8.18
CA LEU A 151 -4.88 13.44 7.65
C LEU A 151 -5.88 14.37 6.96
N ARG A 152 -6.85 13.79 6.23
CA ARG A 152 -7.91 14.57 5.59
C ARG A 152 -8.84 15.24 6.62
N ILE A 153 -9.29 14.49 7.62
CA ILE A 153 -10.14 15.04 8.71
C ILE A 153 -9.38 16.14 9.44
N PHE A 154 -8.11 15.91 9.78
CA PHE A 154 -7.28 16.92 10.43
C PHE A 154 -7.16 18.20 9.59
N ALA A 155 -6.87 18.06 8.30
CA ALA A 155 -6.66 19.22 7.44
C ALA A 155 -7.95 20.02 7.17
N VAL A 156 -9.12 19.38 7.11
CA VAL A 156 -10.39 20.10 6.89
C VAL A 156 -10.97 20.61 8.22
N GLU A 157 -11.15 19.74 9.21
CA GLU A 157 -11.86 20.09 10.44
C GLU A 157 -10.98 20.90 11.39
N VAL A 158 -9.69 20.58 11.49
CA VAL A 158 -8.79 21.23 12.46
C VAL A 158 -8.09 22.43 11.83
N TRP A 159 -7.42 22.24 10.68
CA TRP A 159 -6.63 23.31 10.06
C TRP A 159 -7.50 24.41 9.46
N GLU A 160 -8.46 24.08 8.60
CA GLU A 160 -9.37 25.08 8.01
C GLU A 160 -10.48 25.47 9.00
N GLY A 161 -11.15 24.50 9.62
CA GLY A 161 -12.26 24.75 10.53
C GLY A 161 -11.87 25.42 11.86
N LEU A 162 -11.22 24.66 12.75
CA LEU A 162 -10.95 25.13 14.13
C LEU A 162 -9.88 26.22 14.22
N TRP A 163 -8.84 26.15 13.39
CA TRP A 163 -7.71 27.07 13.45
C TRP A 163 -7.86 28.28 12.52
N GLY A 164 -8.72 28.22 11.50
CA GLY A 164 -8.78 29.25 10.46
C GLY A 164 -7.43 29.47 9.77
N ALA A 165 -6.60 28.42 9.70
CA ALA A 165 -5.23 28.52 9.22
C ALA A 165 -5.19 28.81 7.70
N ASP A 166 -6.24 28.49 6.97
CA ASP A 166 -6.43 28.87 5.57
C ASP A 166 -6.39 30.39 5.36
N GLN A 167 -6.91 31.18 6.32
CA GLN A 167 -6.91 32.64 6.25
C GLN A 167 -5.52 33.24 6.47
N ILE A 168 -4.66 32.54 7.22
CA ILE A 168 -3.30 32.98 7.56
C ILE A 168 -2.30 32.52 6.51
N TYR A 169 -2.38 31.26 6.11
CA TYR A 169 -1.41 30.61 5.24
C TYR A 169 -1.83 30.55 3.76
N GLY A 170 -3.05 30.99 3.43
CA GLY A 170 -3.54 31.03 2.03
C GLY A 170 -3.80 29.66 1.40
N VAL A 171 -3.78 28.58 2.18
CA VAL A 171 -3.93 27.19 1.73
C VAL A 171 -5.18 26.59 2.35
N SER A 172 -6.11 26.14 1.52
CA SER A 172 -7.34 25.50 2.02
C SER A 172 -7.03 24.18 2.71
N GLY A 173 -7.95 23.70 3.57
CA GLY A 173 -7.84 22.40 4.21
C GLY A 173 -7.75 21.27 3.21
N TYR A 174 -8.42 21.38 2.06
CA TYR A 174 -8.26 20.41 0.95
C TYR A 174 -6.82 20.38 0.41
N GLU A 175 -6.24 21.54 0.11
CA GLU A 175 -4.88 21.63 -0.46
C GLU A 175 -3.84 21.17 0.56
N TYR A 176 -4.03 21.52 1.82
CA TYR A 176 -3.18 21.08 2.92
C TYR A 176 -3.30 19.57 3.14
N ALA A 177 -4.50 19.00 3.05
CA ALA A 177 -4.71 17.55 3.10
C ALA A 177 -3.92 16.85 1.99
N MET A 178 -4.04 17.34 0.75
CA MET A 178 -3.32 16.77 -0.39
C MET A 178 -1.81 16.86 -0.19
N PHE A 179 -1.31 18.00 0.29
CA PHE A 179 0.10 18.14 0.65
C PHE A 179 0.55 17.07 1.66
N LEU A 180 -0.17 16.89 2.78
CA LEU A 180 0.18 15.91 3.81
C LEU A 180 0.11 14.47 3.29
N ILE A 181 -1.01 14.12 2.64
CA ILE A 181 -1.26 12.78 2.10
C ILE A 181 -0.20 12.40 1.07
N LEU A 182 0.10 13.28 0.11
CA LEU A 182 1.09 13.00 -0.92
C LEU A 182 2.49 12.93 -0.34
N THR A 183 2.86 13.84 0.56
CA THR A 183 4.20 13.86 1.18
C THR A 183 4.46 12.57 1.96
N ILE A 184 3.53 12.20 2.85
CA ILE A 184 3.67 10.99 3.68
C ILE A 184 3.55 9.73 2.83
N GLY A 185 2.57 9.67 1.93
CA GLY A 185 2.34 8.52 1.06
C GLY A 185 3.52 8.22 0.13
N TYR A 186 4.02 9.22 -0.60
CA TYR A 186 5.14 9.04 -1.53
C TYR A 186 6.44 8.74 -0.78
N THR A 187 6.67 9.39 0.36
CA THR A 187 7.80 9.06 1.24
C THR A 187 7.75 7.62 1.72
N GLY A 188 6.59 7.16 2.21
CA GLY A 188 6.39 5.79 2.65
C GLY A 188 6.66 4.78 1.53
N VAL A 189 6.15 5.04 0.32
CA VAL A 189 6.37 4.21 -0.86
C VAL A 189 7.86 4.12 -1.23
N ILE A 190 8.62 5.22 -1.15
CA ILE A 190 10.08 5.21 -1.36
C ILE A 190 10.79 4.38 -0.30
N LEU A 191 10.41 4.51 0.97
CA LEU A 191 11.01 3.74 2.07
C LEU A 191 10.76 2.24 1.91
N PHE A 192 9.54 1.84 1.53
CA PHE A 192 9.24 0.43 1.24
C PHE A 192 9.95 -0.08 -0.02
N ALA A 193 10.10 0.76 -1.06
CA ALA A 193 10.88 0.40 -2.24
C ALA A 193 12.36 0.17 -1.91
N ALA A 194 12.95 1.02 -1.09
CA ALA A 194 14.32 0.85 -0.59
C ALA A 194 14.48 -0.43 0.23
N LEU A 195 13.51 -0.74 1.09
CA LEU A 195 13.45 -1.99 1.83
C LEU A 195 13.43 -3.18 0.86
N ASP A 196 12.62 -3.13 -0.19
CA ASP A 196 12.58 -4.17 -1.22
C ASP A 196 13.91 -4.32 -1.96
N PHE A 197 14.57 -3.22 -2.33
CA PHE A 197 15.87 -3.29 -3.00
C PHE A 197 16.95 -3.94 -2.15
N VAL A 198 16.98 -3.63 -0.85
CA VAL A 198 17.93 -4.25 0.11
C VAL A 198 17.56 -5.71 0.35
N ARG A 199 16.28 -5.99 0.61
CA ARG A 199 15.75 -7.34 0.88
C ARG A 199 15.95 -8.28 -0.30
N LEU A 200 15.83 -7.80 -1.53
CA LEU A 200 15.95 -8.61 -2.73
C LEU A 200 17.35 -8.56 -3.33
N ALA A 201 18.30 -7.83 -2.73
CA ALA A 201 19.66 -7.74 -3.23
C ALA A 201 20.41 -9.08 -3.24
N PHE A 202 19.91 -10.11 -2.53
CA PHE A 202 20.49 -11.46 -2.56
C PHE A 202 20.51 -12.08 -3.96
N ILE A 203 19.71 -11.59 -4.90
CA ILE A 203 19.73 -12.03 -6.30
C ILE A 203 20.99 -11.57 -7.07
N PHE A 204 21.78 -10.67 -6.49
CA PHE A 204 23.01 -10.15 -7.08
C PHE A 204 24.23 -10.63 -6.28
N GLU A 205 24.88 -11.70 -6.71
CA GLU A 205 26.03 -12.30 -6.03
C GLU A 205 27.16 -11.29 -5.71
N LYS A 206 27.49 -10.41 -6.66
CA LYS A 206 28.62 -9.45 -6.53
C LYS A 206 28.27 -8.17 -5.75
N SER A 207 27.00 -7.81 -5.68
CA SER A 207 26.53 -6.56 -5.08
C SER A 207 25.44 -6.81 -4.03
N ASN A 208 25.53 -7.96 -3.35
CA ASN A 208 24.57 -8.36 -2.34
C ASN A 208 24.72 -7.47 -1.10
N VAL A 209 23.73 -6.61 -0.88
CA VAL A 209 23.65 -5.71 0.28
C VAL A 209 22.65 -6.20 1.34
N TYR A 210 22.15 -7.44 1.23
CA TYR A 210 21.16 -7.99 2.16
C TYR A 210 21.61 -7.93 3.62
N SER A 211 22.91 -8.10 3.89
CA SER A 211 23.45 -8.04 5.25
C SER A 211 23.29 -6.67 5.93
N LEU A 212 23.01 -5.62 5.15
CA LEU A 212 22.72 -4.28 5.67
C LEU A 212 21.29 -4.17 6.24
N LEU A 213 20.42 -5.16 6.02
CA LEU A 213 19.08 -5.17 6.58
C LEU A 213 19.14 -5.26 8.11
N PRO A 214 18.60 -4.28 8.86
CA PRO A 214 18.55 -4.34 10.32
C PRO A 214 17.71 -5.50 10.85
N ASP A 215 18.11 -6.08 11.99
CA ASP A 215 17.40 -7.23 12.58
C ASP A 215 15.95 -6.90 12.98
N CYS A 216 15.68 -5.65 13.39
CA CYS A 216 14.32 -5.21 13.69
C CYS A 216 13.40 -5.30 12.46
N LEU A 217 13.89 -4.88 11.29
CA LEU A 217 13.15 -4.95 10.03
C LEU A 217 13.06 -6.39 9.53
N SER A 218 14.13 -7.17 9.63
CA SER A 218 14.11 -8.60 9.29
C SER A 218 13.07 -9.37 10.11
N ASN A 219 13.04 -9.15 11.43
CA ASN A 219 12.05 -9.74 12.34
C ASN A 219 10.62 -9.27 12.04
N LEU A 220 10.43 -8.01 11.63
CA LEU A 220 9.14 -7.50 11.20
C LEU A 220 8.66 -8.22 9.93
N LEU A 221 9.53 -8.32 8.92
CA LEU A 221 9.24 -8.99 7.65
C LEU A 221 8.85 -10.45 7.83
N ILE A 222 9.52 -11.18 8.73
CA ILE A 222 9.16 -12.57 9.06
C ILE A 222 7.72 -12.70 9.57
N LYS A 223 7.22 -11.68 10.29
CA LYS A 223 5.86 -11.67 10.85
C LYS A 223 4.80 -11.25 9.84
N THR A 224 5.18 -10.51 8.79
CA THR A 224 4.22 -9.87 7.87
C THR A 224 4.12 -10.55 6.51
N LEU A 225 5.23 -11.08 5.98
CA LEU A 225 5.28 -11.65 4.62
C LEU A 225 4.74 -13.07 4.55
N LYS A 226 4.06 -13.40 3.45
CA LYS A 226 3.77 -14.79 3.07
C LYS A 226 4.96 -15.46 2.39
N ARG A 227 4.97 -16.81 2.33
CA ARG A 227 6.10 -17.57 1.78
C ARG A 227 6.41 -17.23 0.32
N ASN A 228 5.37 -17.04 -0.49
CA ASN A 228 5.51 -16.60 -1.89
C ASN A 228 6.01 -15.16 -2.01
N GLU A 229 5.73 -14.31 -1.02
CA GLU A 229 6.14 -12.89 -1.00
C GLU A 229 7.64 -12.70 -0.69
N ASN A 230 8.34 -13.76 -0.27
CA ASN A 230 9.80 -13.71 -0.09
C ASN A 230 10.56 -13.53 -1.42
N TYR A 231 9.92 -13.85 -2.55
CA TYR A 231 10.49 -13.74 -3.90
C TYR A 231 9.74 -12.73 -4.77
N GLU A 232 8.92 -11.88 -4.15
CA GLU A 232 8.11 -10.86 -4.81
C GLU A 232 8.30 -9.51 -4.12
N LEU A 233 7.88 -8.44 -4.78
CA LEU A 233 7.84 -7.09 -4.20
C LEU A 233 6.80 -7.02 -3.08
N THR A 234 7.03 -6.17 -2.09
CA THR A 234 6.15 -6.12 -0.91
C THR A 234 4.76 -5.59 -1.30
N LYS A 235 3.71 -6.31 -0.91
CA LYS A 235 2.32 -5.97 -1.26
C LYS A 235 1.84 -4.63 -0.70
N ASN A 236 2.40 -4.18 0.43
CA ASN A 236 2.10 -2.86 0.97
C ASN A 236 2.44 -1.74 -0.02
N THR A 237 3.56 -1.83 -0.72
CA THR A 237 3.95 -0.85 -1.75
C THR A 237 2.92 -0.84 -2.86
N VAL A 238 2.53 -2.03 -3.32
CA VAL A 238 1.55 -2.23 -4.38
C VAL A 238 0.18 -1.66 -4.00
N LEU A 239 -0.28 -1.90 -2.76
CA LEU A 239 -1.52 -1.37 -2.22
C LEU A 239 -1.51 0.17 -2.22
N VAL A 240 -0.44 0.80 -1.72
CA VAL A 240 -0.39 2.28 -1.69
C VAL A 240 -0.38 2.84 -3.12
N LEU A 241 0.38 2.25 -4.03
CA LEU A 241 0.42 2.67 -5.42
C LEU A 241 -0.93 2.49 -6.13
N SER A 242 -1.70 1.44 -5.81
CA SER A 242 -3.03 1.23 -6.38
C SER A 242 -4.07 2.23 -5.87
N LEU A 243 -3.86 2.83 -4.69
CA LEU A 243 -4.73 3.87 -4.13
C LEU A 243 -4.48 5.27 -4.71
N ILE A 244 -3.28 5.56 -5.23
CA ILE A 244 -2.92 6.91 -5.69
C ILE A 244 -3.83 7.42 -6.82
N PRO A 245 -4.14 6.64 -7.87
CA PRO A 245 -5.08 7.09 -8.90
C PRO A 245 -6.48 7.40 -8.35
N LEU A 246 -6.88 6.78 -7.24
CA LEU A 246 -8.19 6.97 -6.64
C LEU A 246 -8.28 8.29 -5.85
N LEU A 247 -7.17 8.97 -5.57
CA LEU A 247 -7.18 10.27 -4.88
C LEU A 247 -7.88 11.37 -5.71
N PHE A 248 -8.11 11.14 -7.01
CA PHE A 248 -8.93 12.02 -7.85
C PHE A 248 -10.43 11.80 -7.71
N LEU A 249 -10.86 10.73 -7.02
CA LEU A 249 -12.28 10.41 -6.82
C LEU A 249 -12.87 11.24 -5.67
N PRO A 250 -14.21 11.37 -5.60
CA PRO A 250 -14.88 11.89 -4.42
C PRO A 250 -14.39 11.17 -3.16
N PHE A 251 -14.17 11.92 -2.08
CA PHE A 251 -13.42 11.41 -0.93
C PHE A 251 -14.15 10.25 -0.24
N GLY A 252 -15.49 10.23 -0.23
CA GLY A 252 -16.24 9.09 0.27
C GLY A 252 -16.08 7.83 -0.58
N VAL A 253 -16.00 7.97 -1.92
CA VAL A 253 -15.76 6.85 -2.84
C VAL A 253 -14.34 6.31 -2.67
N PHE A 254 -13.34 7.19 -2.60
CA PHE A 254 -11.96 6.83 -2.30
C PHE A 254 -11.87 6.06 -0.97
N THR A 255 -12.49 6.60 0.08
CA THR A 255 -12.48 6.00 1.42
C THR A 255 -13.16 4.64 1.40
N ALA A 256 -14.29 4.52 0.72
CA ALA A 256 -14.98 3.25 0.58
C ALA A 256 -14.12 2.18 -0.12
N ALA A 257 -13.52 2.48 -1.27
CA ALA A 257 -12.65 1.54 -1.98
C ALA A 257 -11.44 1.11 -1.14
N THR A 258 -10.88 2.04 -0.37
CA THR A 258 -9.76 1.80 0.55
C THR A 258 -10.17 0.89 1.71
N LEU A 259 -11.33 1.11 2.31
CA LEU A 259 -11.84 0.31 3.43
C LEU A 259 -12.32 -1.08 2.98
N ILE A 260 -12.88 -1.20 1.78
CA ILE A 260 -13.20 -2.50 1.17
C ILE A 260 -11.92 -3.34 1.07
N THR A 261 -10.85 -2.76 0.54
CA THR A 261 -9.57 -3.46 0.32
C THR A 261 -8.88 -3.86 1.63
N SER A 262 -9.02 -3.06 2.69
CA SER A 262 -8.34 -3.35 3.96
C SER A 262 -9.23 -4.09 4.97
N ILE A 263 -10.41 -3.55 5.29
CA ILE A 263 -11.35 -4.14 6.25
C ILE A 263 -12.15 -5.28 5.63
N GLY A 264 -12.69 -5.10 4.42
CA GLY A 264 -13.49 -6.14 3.74
C GLY A 264 -12.70 -7.44 3.57
N ASP A 265 -11.51 -7.36 2.96
CA ASP A 265 -10.56 -8.46 2.82
C ASP A 265 -10.05 -8.99 4.18
N GLY A 266 -9.80 -8.09 5.14
CA GLY A 266 -9.45 -8.45 6.50
C GLY A 266 -10.48 -9.36 7.18
N VAL A 267 -11.75 -8.93 7.15
CA VAL A 267 -12.88 -9.67 7.73
C VAL A 267 -13.11 -10.98 6.97
N ALA A 268 -13.03 -10.97 5.64
CA ALA A 268 -13.15 -12.18 4.81
C ALA A 268 -12.14 -13.26 5.23
N SER A 269 -10.87 -12.86 5.40
CA SER A 269 -9.79 -13.75 5.81
C SER A 269 -10.00 -14.27 7.23
N ILE A 270 -10.27 -13.39 8.20
CA ILE A 270 -10.40 -13.76 9.62
C ILE A 270 -11.62 -14.69 9.83
N MET A 271 -12.77 -14.33 9.27
CA MET A 271 -13.99 -15.13 9.40
C MET A 271 -13.86 -16.46 8.64
N GLY A 272 -13.20 -16.43 7.48
CA GLY A 272 -12.92 -17.62 6.69
C GLY A 272 -12.04 -18.63 7.43
N VAL A 273 -10.98 -18.20 8.11
CA VAL A 273 -10.10 -19.07 8.89
C VAL A 273 -10.76 -19.54 10.20
N SER A 274 -11.55 -18.66 10.83
CA SER A 274 -12.16 -18.93 12.13
C SER A 274 -13.33 -19.91 12.03
N PHE A 275 -14.25 -19.66 11.09
CA PHE A 275 -15.53 -20.35 10.99
C PHE A 275 -15.72 -21.13 9.68
N GLY A 276 -14.91 -20.86 8.66
CA GLY A 276 -15.01 -21.49 7.35
C GLY A 276 -14.79 -23.00 7.42
N ARG A 277 -15.80 -23.76 6.99
CA ARG A 277 -15.72 -25.23 6.81
C ARG A 277 -15.81 -25.64 5.34
N HIS A 278 -16.54 -24.87 4.55
CA HIS A 278 -16.81 -25.16 3.14
C HIS A 278 -16.00 -24.24 2.25
N HIS A 279 -15.07 -24.82 1.50
CA HIS A 279 -14.19 -24.13 0.57
C HIS A 279 -14.87 -23.94 -0.78
N PHE A 280 -14.75 -22.74 -1.35
CA PHE A 280 -15.29 -22.43 -2.67
C PHE A 280 -14.38 -21.42 -3.40
N PRO A 281 -14.11 -21.61 -4.70
CA PRO A 281 -14.23 -22.87 -5.45
C PRO A 281 -13.46 -24.02 -4.76
N LYS A 282 -13.77 -25.28 -5.04
CA LYS A 282 -13.18 -26.45 -4.34
C LYS A 282 -11.63 -26.48 -4.36
N ASN A 283 -11.02 -25.80 -5.33
CA ASN A 283 -9.57 -25.71 -5.50
C ASN A 283 -8.94 -24.47 -4.81
N SER A 284 -9.73 -23.67 -4.09
CA SER A 284 -9.31 -22.46 -3.41
C SER A 284 -9.26 -22.65 -1.89
N SER A 285 -8.36 -21.95 -1.21
CA SER A 285 -8.31 -21.87 0.24
C SER A 285 -9.39 -20.94 0.83
N LYS A 286 -10.17 -20.25 -0.02
CA LYS A 286 -11.24 -19.35 0.40
C LYS A 286 -12.51 -20.13 0.73
N THR A 287 -13.28 -19.62 1.69
CA THR A 287 -14.50 -20.28 2.20
C THR A 287 -15.74 -19.46 1.93
N ILE A 288 -16.89 -20.13 1.85
CA ILE A 288 -18.19 -19.46 1.66
C ILE A 288 -18.46 -18.43 2.77
N ILE A 289 -18.09 -18.77 4.01
CA ILE A 289 -18.20 -17.85 5.14
C ILE A 289 -17.30 -16.63 4.94
N GLY A 290 -16.06 -16.83 4.47
CA GLY A 290 -15.17 -15.73 4.12
C GLY A 290 -15.79 -14.78 3.09
N TYR A 291 -16.37 -15.31 2.01
CA TYR A 291 -17.03 -14.47 0.98
C TYR A 291 -18.22 -13.69 1.53
N ILE A 292 -19.12 -14.34 2.27
CA ILE A 292 -20.32 -13.68 2.82
C ILE A 292 -19.90 -12.59 3.82
N SER A 293 -18.96 -12.90 4.73
CA SER A 293 -18.46 -11.93 5.71
C SER A 293 -17.72 -10.78 5.03
N GLY A 294 -16.91 -11.04 4.02
CA GLY A 294 -16.22 -10.02 3.24
C GLY A 294 -17.17 -9.10 2.48
N PHE A 295 -18.20 -9.67 1.84
CA PHE A 295 -19.25 -8.91 1.17
C PHE A 295 -20.00 -8.00 2.13
N LEU A 296 -20.46 -8.52 3.27
CA LEU A 296 -21.20 -7.74 4.27
C LEU A 296 -20.33 -6.65 4.92
N ALA A 297 -19.06 -6.96 5.21
CA ALA A 297 -18.12 -5.98 5.73
C ALA A 297 -17.86 -4.87 4.69
N SER A 298 -17.62 -5.24 3.43
CA SER A 298 -17.42 -4.31 2.32
C SER A 298 -18.61 -3.37 2.14
N LEU A 299 -19.82 -3.91 2.17
CA LEU A 299 -21.07 -3.14 2.11
C LEU A 299 -21.19 -2.15 3.26
N GLY A 300 -20.92 -2.62 4.49
CA GLY A 300 -21.01 -1.78 5.69
C GLY A 300 -20.00 -0.63 5.69
N VAL A 301 -18.73 -0.92 5.39
CA VAL A 301 -17.67 0.10 5.39
C VAL A 301 -17.83 1.08 4.24
N SER A 302 -18.32 0.64 3.08
CA SER A 302 -18.58 1.55 1.96
C SER A 302 -19.77 2.46 2.25
N PHE A 303 -20.85 1.93 2.84
CA PHE A 303 -21.99 2.72 3.23
C PHE A 303 -21.61 3.76 4.29
N PHE A 304 -20.86 3.34 5.30
CA PHE A 304 -20.36 4.23 6.34
C PHE A 304 -19.47 5.35 5.78
N ALA A 305 -18.55 5.02 4.86
CA ALA A 305 -17.69 6.01 4.21
C ALA A 305 -18.48 7.05 3.40
N LEU A 306 -19.47 6.61 2.60
CA LEU A 306 -20.32 7.52 1.83
C LEU A 306 -21.22 8.36 2.75
N TRP A 307 -21.79 7.76 3.80
CA TRP A 307 -22.60 8.49 4.78
C TRP A 307 -21.79 9.58 5.50
N LEU A 308 -20.53 9.29 5.84
CA LEU A 308 -19.66 10.21 6.57
C LEU A 308 -19.14 11.36 5.70
N PHE A 309 -18.72 11.07 4.46
CA PHE A 309 -18.01 12.05 3.62
C PHE A 309 -18.82 12.61 2.45
N GLU A 310 -19.97 12.02 2.13
CA GLU A 310 -20.83 12.39 0.99
C GLU A 310 -22.29 12.51 1.45
N SER A 311 -22.50 13.19 2.58
CA SER A 311 -23.80 13.29 3.27
C SER A 311 -24.90 13.96 2.43
N HIS A 312 -24.53 14.68 1.35
CA HIS A 312 -25.46 15.23 0.37
C HIS A 312 -26.09 14.18 -0.55
N LEU A 313 -25.56 12.96 -0.62
CA LEU A 313 -26.15 11.91 -1.43
C LEU A 313 -27.45 11.39 -0.80
N GLY A 314 -28.45 11.11 -1.63
CA GLY A 314 -29.66 10.41 -1.18
C GLY A 314 -29.34 8.98 -0.70
N LEU A 315 -30.05 8.52 0.32
CA LEU A 315 -29.87 7.18 0.91
C LEU A 315 -29.89 6.05 -0.14
N SER A 316 -30.79 6.12 -1.10
CA SER A 316 -30.89 5.15 -2.20
C SER A 316 -29.62 5.08 -3.04
N LYS A 317 -29.02 6.24 -3.37
CA LYS A 317 -27.74 6.31 -4.10
C LYS A 317 -26.61 5.70 -3.29
N MET A 318 -26.50 6.04 -2.01
CA MET A 318 -25.48 5.48 -1.12
C MET A 318 -25.55 3.96 -1.05
N ILE A 319 -26.75 3.38 -0.95
CA ILE A 319 -26.97 1.93 -0.94
C ILE A 319 -26.54 1.31 -2.27
N ILE A 320 -26.96 1.87 -3.41
CA ILE A 320 -26.62 1.33 -4.73
C ILE A 320 -25.10 1.32 -4.95
N ILE A 321 -24.43 2.44 -4.65
CA ILE A 321 -22.97 2.57 -4.79
C ILE A 321 -22.26 1.58 -3.85
N SER A 322 -22.73 1.44 -2.60
CA SER A 322 -22.15 0.52 -1.62
C SER A 322 -22.29 -0.95 -2.03
N VAL A 323 -23.48 -1.35 -2.49
CA VAL A 323 -23.73 -2.70 -3.00
C VAL A 323 -22.85 -3.00 -4.20
N SER A 324 -22.66 -2.02 -5.10
CA SER A 324 -21.77 -2.19 -6.25
C SER A 324 -20.32 -2.47 -5.84
N GLY A 325 -19.78 -1.71 -4.88
CA GLY A 325 -18.41 -1.91 -4.38
C GLY A 325 -18.22 -3.28 -3.73
N ALA A 326 -19.19 -3.71 -2.92
CA ALA A 326 -19.18 -5.03 -2.28
C ALA A 326 -19.32 -6.18 -3.28
N LEU A 327 -20.14 -6.02 -4.32
CA LEU A 327 -20.27 -7.01 -5.41
C LEU A 327 -18.98 -7.13 -6.21
N VAL A 328 -18.33 -6.01 -6.54
CA VAL A 328 -17.04 -6.02 -7.25
C VAL A 328 -15.98 -6.75 -6.44
N PHE A 329 -15.87 -6.44 -5.14
CA PHE A 329 -14.98 -7.16 -4.23
C PHE A 329 -15.25 -8.67 -4.28
N LEU A 330 -16.50 -9.10 -4.10
CA LEU A 330 -16.89 -10.51 -4.13
C LEU A 330 -16.55 -11.18 -5.47
N ILE A 331 -16.80 -10.50 -6.60
CA ILE A 331 -16.51 -11.02 -7.94
C ILE A 331 -15.01 -11.24 -8.11
N ILE A 332 -14.18 -10.25 -7.76
CA ILE A 332 -12.71 -10.37 -7.83
C ILE A 332 -12.24 -11.53 -6.98
N ASP A 333 -12.80 -11.65 -5.78
CA ASP A 333 -12.45 -12.69 -4.83
C ASP A 333 -12.80 -14.10 -5.32
N LEU A 334 -13.95 -14.25 -5.99
CA LEU A 334 -14.42 -15.49 -6.60
C LEU A 334 -13.62 -15.87 -7.85
N LEU A 335 -13.27 -14.90 -8.69
CA LEU A 335 -12.52 -15.14 -9.92
C LEU A 335 -11.11 -15.69 -9.65
N SER A 336 -10.56 -15.48 -8.45
CA SER A 336 -9.24 -16.01 -8.02
C SER A 336 -8.16 -15.76 -9.09
N LEU A 337 -8.13 -14.52 -9.61
CA LEU A 337 -7.22 -14.12 -10.68
C LEU A 337 -5.76 -14.24 -10.21
N LYS A 338 -4.84 -14.45 -11.15
CA LYS A 338 -3.38 -14.50 -10.88
C LYS A 338 -2.77 -13.12 -10.63
N ILE A 339 -3.60 -12.11 -10.39
CA ILE A 339 -3.20 -10.74 -10.09
C ILE A 339 -3.52 -10.48 -8.62
N ASP A 340 -2.66 -9.72 -7.95
CA ASP A 340 -2.83 -9.38 -6.54
C ASP A 340 -4.17 -8.66 -6.26
N ASP A 341 -4.86 -9.12 -5.22
CA ASP A 341 -6.14 -8.56 -4.75
C ASP A 341 -5.98 -7.13 -4.24
N ASN A 342 -4.81 -6.77 -3.71
CA ASN A 342 -4.48 -5.40 -3.29
C ASN A 342 -4.30 -4.42 -4.46
N ILE A 343 -4.25 -4.92 -5.70
CA ILE A 343 -4.31 -4.11 -6.92
C ILE A 343 -5.76 -4.02 -7.39
N LEU A 344 -6.38 -5.19 -7.57
CA LEU A 344 -7.66 -5.30 -8.24
C LEU A 344 -8.79 -4.67 -7.42
N ASN A 345 -8.89 -5.01 -6.14
CA ASN A 345 -9.98 -4.55 -5.28
C ASN A 345 -10.09 -3.02 -5.23
N PRO A 346 -9.04 -2.25 -4.90
CA PRO A 346 -9.19 -0.81 -4.82
C PRO A 346 -9.53 -0.21 -6.19
N ILE A 347 -8.80 -0.59 -7.25
CA ILE A 347 -8.99 -0.01 -8.59
C ILE A 347 -10.40 -0.29 -9.12
N PHE A 348 -10.84 -1.54 -9.14
CA PHE A 348 -12.13 -1.88 -9.73
C PHE A 348 -13.31 -1.43 -8.86
N SER A 349 -13.23 -1.57 -7.52
CA SER A 349 -14.29 -1.05 -6.66
C SER A 349 -14.39 0.47 -6.78
N GLY A 350 -13.26 1.19 -6.76
CA GLY A 350 -13.24 2.65 -6.95
C GLY A 350 -13.83 3.09 -8.30
N LEU A 351 -13.44 2.43 -9.39
CA LEU A 351 -13.92 2.74 -10.75
C LEU A 351 -15.43 2.54 -10.92
N ILE A 352 -15.97 1.41 -10.45
CA ILE A 352 -17.41 1.14 -10.56
C ILE A 352 -18.20 2.07 -9.65
N MET A 353 -17.72 2.31 -8.44
CA MET A 353 -18.40 3.20 -7.49
C MET A 353 -18.42 4.65 -7.99
N VAL A 354 -17.32 5.17 -8.56
CA VAL A 354 -17.33 6.53 -9.11
C VAL A 354 -18.22 6.65 -10.34
N LEU A 355 -18.26 5.62 -11.20
CA LEU A 355 -19.15 5.62 -12.36
C LEU A 355 -20.61 5.79 -11.91
N LEU A 356 -21.03 5.02 -10.90
CA LEU A 356 -22.39 5.13 -10.34
C LEU A 356 -22.60 6.44 -9.57
N TYR A 357 -21.57 6.96 -8.88
CA TYR A 357 -21.62 8.25 -8.21
C TYR A 357 -21.93 9.39 -9.20
N VAL A 358 -21.35 9.34 -10.41
CA VAL A 358 -21.53 10.38 -11.43
C VAL A 358 -22.86 10.22 -12.19
N VAL A 359 -23.30 8.98 -12.44
CA VAL A 359 -24.48 8.70 -13.28
C VAL A 359 -25.80 8.85 -12.51
N LEU A 360 -25.83 8.49 -11.22
CA LEU A 360 -27.04 8.53 -10.41
C LEU A 360 -27.24 9.90 -9.77
#